data_AF-A0A923WI54-F1
#
_entry.id   AF-A0A923WI54-F1
#
_cell.length_a   1.000
_cell.length_b   1.000
_cell.length_c   1.000
_cell.angle_alpha   90.00
_cell.angle_beta   90.00
_cell.angle_gamma   90.00
#
_symmetry.space_group_name_H-M   'P 1'
#
loop_
_entity.id
_entity.type
_entity.pdbx_description
1 polymer ?
#
loop_
_entity_poly.entity_id
_entity_poly.type
_entity_poly.pdbx_seq_one_letter_code
_entity_poly.pdbx_strand_id
1 'polypeptide(L)' 'FDPVMQQFFQDANPWAQNAIAERLLEAASRGMWAEPKAETLAALRALYLDSETLLEARGETPRIGT' A
#
# COMPACT_ATOMS: atom_id res chain seq x y z
N PHE A 1 -3.57 -2.91 8.77
CA PHE A 1 -3.58 -4.35 8.42
C PHE A 1 -4.88 -5.01 8.85
N ASP A 2 -5.89 -4.23 9.23
CA ASP A 2 -7.20 -4.76 9.54
C ASP A 2 -7.83 -5.32 8.25
N PRO A 3 -8.34 -6.57 8.27
CA PRO A 3 -8.86 -7.22 7.07
C PRO A 3 -10.13 -6.56 6.53
N VAL A 4 -10.95 -5.95 7.39
CA VAL A 4 -12.18 -5.25 6.96
C VAL A 4 -11.81 -4.00 6.16
N MET A 5 -10.84 -3.22 6.65
CA MET A 5 -10.32 -2.07 5.92
C MET A 5 -9.66 -2.47 4.60
N GLN A 6 -8.95 -3.60 4.58
CA GLN A 6 -8.35 -4.11 3.35
C GLN A 6 -9.42 -4.44 2.31
N GLN A 7 -10.41 -5.24 2.68
CA GLN A 7 -11.52 -5.59 1.80
C GLN A 7 -12.25 -4.35 1.29
N PHE A 8 -12.50 -3.37 2.16
CA PHE A 8 -13.11 -2.10 1.77
C PHE A 8 -12.33 -1.39 0.66
N PHE A 9 -11.01 -1.28 0.76
CA PHE A 9 -10.21 -0.66 -0.31
C PHE A 9 -10.20 -1.50 -1.58
N GLN A 10 -10.10 -2.82 -1.48
CA GLN A 10 -10.12 -3.70 -2.66
C GLN A 10 -11.43 -3.58 -3.47
N ASP A 11 -12.55 -3.33 -2.79
CA ASP A 11 -13.86 -3.17 -3.43
C ASP A 11 -14.09 -1.74 -3.93
N ALA A 12 -13.72 -0.73 -3.14
CA ALA A 12 -14.01 0.67 -3.45
C ALA A 12 -12.99 1.31 -4.39
N ASN A 13 -11.70 1.12 -4.12
CA ASN A 13 -10.60 1.67 -4.90
C ASN A 13 -9.30 0.91 -4.61
N PRO A 14 -8.97 -0.14 -5.38
CA PRO A 14 -7.80 -0.99 -5.09
C PRO A 14 -6.47 -0.23 -5.16
N TRP A 15 -6.41 0.88 -5.92
CA TRP A 15 -5.23 1.76 -5.98
C TRP A 15 -4.96 2.49 -4.66
N ALA A 16 -6.00 2.80 -3.89
CA ALA A 16 -5.87 3.61 -2.68
C ALA A 16 -5.01 2.90 -1.63
N GLN A 17 -5.18 1.58 -1.46
CA GLN A 17 -4.40 0.83 -0.49
C GLN A 17 -2.91 0.80 -0.83
N ASN A 18 -2.58 0.59 -2.11
CA ASN A 18 -1.20 0.61 -2.59
C ASN A 18 -0.56 2.00 -2.37
N ALA A 19 -1.25 3.07 -2.76
CA ALA A 19 -0.77 4.45 -2.60
C ALA A 19 -0.60 4.85 -1.13
N ILE A 20 -1.48 4.39 -0.23
CA ILE A 20 -1.34 4.63 1.22
C ILE A 20 -0.10 3.92 1.77
N ALA A 21 0.10 2.65 1.40
CA ALA A 21 1.26 1.88 1.85
C ALA A 21 2.57 2.51 1.35
N GLU A 22 2.61 2.90 0.07
CA GLU A 22 3.74 3.61 -0.54
C GLU A 22 4.08 4.90 0.22
N ARG A 23 3.08 5.76 0.46
CA ARG A 23 3.32 7.06 1.10
C ARG A 23 3.77 6.94 2.55
N LEU A 24 3.30 5.92 3.27
CA LEU A 24 3.76 5.64 4.64
C LEU A 24 5.20 5.11 4.65
N LEU A 25 5.55 4.24 3.70
CA LEU A 25 6.93 3.75 3.54
C LEU A 25 7.88 4.88 3.14
N GLU A 26 7.45 5.77 2.23
CA GLU A 26 8.19 6.99 1.88
C GLU A 26 8.42 7.88 3.10
N ALA A 27 7.37 8.10 3.91
CA ALA A 27 7.48 8.92 5.11
C ALA A 27 8.51 8.34 6.10
N ALA A 28 8.54 7.02 6.28
CA ALA A 28 9.57 6.36 7.08
C ALA A 28 10.97 6.52 6.47
N SER A 29 11.11 6.31 5.15
CA SER A 29 12.40 6.44 4.45
C SER A 29 12.97 7.86 4.49
N ARG A 30 12.11 8.88 4.53
CA ARG A 30 12.50 10.29 4.57
C ARG A 30 12.64 10.85 5.99
N GLY A 31 12.46 10.02 7.02
CA GLY A 31 12.49 10.45 8.42
C GLY A 31 11.32 11.36 8.82
N MET A 32 10.26 11.44 8.02
CA MET A 32 9.03 12.17 8.35
C MET A 32 8.17 11.41 9.37
N TRP A 33 8.37 10.10 9.46
CA TRP A 33 7.87 9.27 10.55
C TRP A 33 9.05 8.93 11.47
N ALA A 34 9.08 9.54 12.65
CA ALA A 34 10.25 9.54 13.53
C ALA A 34 10.69 8.15 14.00
N GLU A 35 9.77 7.34 14.54
CA GLU A 35 10.10 6.03 15.14
C GLU A 35 9.05 4.97 14.79
N PRO A 36 8.87 4.61 13.51
CA PRO A 36 8.04 3.47 13.13
C PRO A 36 8.61 2.18 13.72
N LYS A 37 7.74 1.35 14.30
CA LYS A 37 8.14 0.00 14.70
C LYS A 37 8.53 -0.81 13.46
N ALA A 38 9.57 -1.64 13.59
CA ALA A 38 10.03 -2.50 12.52
C ALA A 38 8.93 -3.46 12.00
N GLU A 39 8.10 -3.99 12.92
CA GLU A 39 6.94 -4.83 12.57
C GLU A 39 5.94 -4.10 11.66
N THR A 40 5.69 -2.82 11.91
CA THR A 40 4.77 -2.01 11.12
C THR A 40 5.33 -1.76 9.73
N LEU A 41 6.63 -1.48 9.62
CA LEU A 41 7.29 -1.32 8.32
C LEU A 41 7.27 -2.61 7.49
N ALA A 42 7.51 -3.76 8.14
CA ALA A 42 7.43 -5.06 7.48
C ALA A 42 6.01 -5.33 6.95
N ALA A 43 5.00 -5.05 7.78
CA ALA A 43 3.60 -5.23 7.40
C ALA A 43 3.17 -4.25 6.29
N LEU A 44 3.69 -3.02 6.26
CA LEU A 44 3.44 -2.07 5.16
C LEU A 44 4.08 -2.53 3.83
N ARG A 45 5.29 -3.10 3.87
CA ARG A 45 5.94 -3.68 2.69
C ARG A 45 5.15 -4.87 2.14
N ALA A 46 4.70 -5.76 3.03
CA ALA A 46 3.85 -6.89 2.63
C ALA A 46 2.53 -6.40 2.02
N LEU A 47 1.89 -5.40 2.64
CA LEU A 47 0.65 -4.81 2.13
C LEU A 47 0.83 -4.17 0.74
N TYR A 48 1.94 -3.48 0.51
CA TYR A 48 2.27 -2.87 -0.77
C TYR A 48 2.35 -3.94 -1.88
N LEU A 49 3.15 -5.00 -1.66
CA LEU A 49 3.35 -6.10 -2.60
C LEU A 49 2.06 -6.90 -2.89
N ASP A 50 1.27 -7.17 -1.86
CA ASP A 50 -0.04 -7.82 -2.01
C ASP A 50 -0.99 -6.96 -2.86
N SER A 51 -0.97 -5.65 -2.64
CA SER A 51 -1.80 -4.72 -3.40
C SER A 51 -1.32 -4.59 -4.85
N GLU A 52 -0.01 -4.64 -5.13
CA GLU A 52 0.52 -4.72 -6.50
C GLU A 52 0.05 -6.00 -7.20
N THR A 53 0.18 -7.15 -6.53
CA THR A 53 -0.27 -8.45 -7.05
C THR A 53 -1.76 -8.43 -7.39
N LEU A 54 -2.58 -7.81 -6.53
CA LEU A 54 -4.01 -7.66 -6.76
C LEU A 54 -4.32 -6.78 -7.98
N LEU A 55 -3.65 -5.64 -8.10
CA LEU A 55 -3.84 -4.71 -9.23
C LEU A 55 -3.45 -5.40 -10.55
N GLU A 56 -2.30 -6.09 -10.58
CA GLU A 56 -1.87 -6.89 -11.72
C GLU A 56 -2.91 -7.95 -12.10
N ALA A 57 -3.43 -8.69 -11.11
CA ALA A 57 -4.45 -9.72 -11.32
C ALA A 57 -5.77 -9.16 -11.89
N ARG A 58 -6.09 -7.89 -11.60
CA ARG A 58 -7.26 -7.18 -12.14
C ARG A 58 -6.99 -6.57 -13.53
N GLY A 59 -5.78 -6.73 -14.07
CA GLY A 59 -5.36 -6.06 -15.31
C GLY A 59 -5.22 -4.54 -15.15
N GLU A 60 -5.13 -4.06 -13.92
CA GLU A 60 -4.98 -2.66 -13.57
C GLU A 60 -3.49 -2.28 -13.69
N THR A 61 -3.06 -1.90 -14.89
CA THR A 61 -1.71 -1.38 -15.10
C THR A 61 -1.65 0.08 -14.65
N PRO A 62 -0.56 0.54 -13.98
CA PRO A 62 -0.43 1.93 -13.61
C PRO A 62 -0.59 2.79 -14.87
N ARG A 63 -1.63 3.62 -14.89
CA ARG A 63 -1.76 4.67 -15.91
C ARG A 63 -0.67 5.70 -15.61
N ILE A 64 0.55 5.40 -16.04
CA ILE A 64 1.61 6.39 -16.16
C ILE A 64 1.05 7.46 -17.09
N GLY A 65 0.80 8.64 -16.54
CA GLY A 65 0.30 9.78 -17.29
C GLY A 65 1.23 10.04 -18.47
N THR A 66 0.71 9.85 -19.68
CA THR A 66 1.23 10.44 -20.91
C THR A 66 1.26 11.95 -20.82
#